data_AF-A0A7W1DXG0-F1
#
_entry.id   AF-A0A7W1DXG0-F1
#
_cell.length_a   1.000
_cell.length_b   1.000
_cell.length_c   1.000
_cell.angle_alpha   90.00
_cell.angle_beta   90.00
_cell.angle_gamma   90.00
#
_symmetry.space_group_name_H-M   'P 1'
#
loop_
_entity.id
_entity.type
_entity.pdbx_description
1 polymer ?
#
loop_
_entity_poly.entity_id
_entity_poly.type
_entity_poly.pdbx_seq_one_letter_code
_entity_poly.pdbx_strand_id
1 'polypeptide(L)'
;GSQTGGALATVEFLHPPRFATALHVHHTADEAFYVLSGAMRGVCGDQEWRATTGAFVWLPLGIPHGYAVDGDETLRTLAITVPAGFDRFIVEAGEPAGERALPPPTPPDIEKLEAAGAKYRIETVGPPVQFASTPTA
;
A
#
# COMPACT_ATOMS: atom_id res chain seq x y z
N GLY A 1 8.73 5.60 -12.13
CA GLY A 1 10.19 5.48 -11.99
C GLY A 1 10.98 6.02 -13.18
N SER A 2 10.54 5.86 -14.43
CA SER A 2 11.32 6.31 -15.61
C SER A 2 11.62 7.81 -15.62
N GLN A 3 10.65 8.63 -15.20
CA GLN A 3 10.77 10.10 -15.15
C GLN A 3 11.78 10.61 -14.12
N THR A 4 12.20 9.76 -13.19
CA THR A 4 13.14 10.12 -12.10
C THR A 4 14.48 9.41 -12.27
N GLY A 5 14.73 8.77 -13.43
CA GLY A 5 15.93 7.96 -13.65
C GLY A 5 16.04 6.77 -12.69
N GLY A 6 14.92 6.31 -12.13
CA GLY A 6 14.90 5.23 -11.14
C GLY A 6 15.10 5.69 -9.69
N ALA A 7 15.28 6.98 -9.42
CA ALA A 7 15.52 7.48 -8.06
C ALA A 7 14.32 7.30 -7.13
N LEU A 8 13.11 7.51 -7.62
CA LEU A 8 11.86 7.27 -6.87
C LEU A 8 10.70 6.94 -7.80
N ALA A 9 9.71 6.21 -7.29
CA ALA A 9 8.42 6.03 -7.95
C ALA A 9 7.32 6.62 -7.07
N THR A 10 6.25 7.09 -7.70
CA THR A 10 5.03 7.48 -6.99
C THR A 10 3.83 6.82 -7.64
N VAL A 11 2.88 6.38 -6.82
CA VAL A 11 1.61 5.80 -7.23
C VAL A 11 0.52 6.41 -6.37
N GLU A 12 -0.51 6.94 -7.00
CA GLU A 12 -1.71 7.38 -6.28
C GLU A 12 -2.65 6.19 -6.10
N PHE A 13 -3.01 5.88 -4.85
CA PHE A 13 -3.99 4.84 -4.54
C PHE A 13 -5.32 5.41 -4.09
N LEU A 14 -6.38 4.71 -4.48
CA LEU A 14 -7.70 4.77 -3.87
C LEU A 14 -7.97 3.40 -3.25
N HIS A 15 -8.30 3.38 -1.95
CA HIS A 15 -8.67 2.16 -1.26
C HIS A 15 -10.07 2.30 -0.63
N PRO A 16 -11.00 1.36 -0.92
CA PRO A 16 -12.34 1.41 -0.35
C PRO A 16 -12.30 1.13 1.16
N PRO A 17 -13.37 1.50 1.89
CA PRO A 17 -13.55 1.06 3.27
C PRO A 17 -13.35 -0.45 3.42
N ARG A 18 -12.75 -0.86 4.53
CA ARG A 18 -12.39 -2.26 4.86
C ARG A 18 -11.28 -2.88 3.99
N PHE A 19 -10.65 -2.12 3.09
CA PHE A 19 -9.44 -2.58 2.43
C PHE A 19 -8.30 -2.70 3.46
N ALA A 20 -7.51 -3.77 3.33
CA ALA A 20 -6.28 -3.97 4.08
C ALA A 20 -5.25 -4.70 3.21
N THR A 21 -3.99 -4.30 3.33
CA THR A 21 -2.88 -5.04 2.71
C THR A 21 -2.51 -6.24 3.56
N ALA A 22 -1.98 -7.29 2.94
CA ALA A 22 -1.21 -8.31 3.62
C ALA A 22 -0.03 -7.68 4.38
N LEU A 23 0.44 -8.34 5.44
CA LEU A 23 1.72 -8.00 6.04
C LEU A 23 2.83 -8.41 5.06
N HIS A 24 3.67 -7.46 4.67
CA HIS A 24 4.69 -7.67 3.65
C HIS A 24 6.00 -6.92 3.96
N VAL A 25 7.06 -7.30 3.26
CA VAL A 25 8.40 -6.72 3.37
C VAL A 25 8.87 -6.30 1.99
N HIS A 26 9.28 -5.04 1.85
CA HIS A 26 10.07 -4.58 0.70
C HIS A 26 11.54 -4.80 0.99
N HIS A 27 12.22 -5.64 0.20
CA HIS A 27 13.64 -5.96 0.43
C HIS A 27 14.61 -5.02 -0.29
N THR A 28 14.09 -4.13 -1.14
CA THR A 28 14.92 -3.28 -2.01
C THR A 28 14.54 -1.80 -2.01
N ALA A 29 13.48 -1.42 -1.31
CA ALA A 29 12.99 -0.05 -1.31
C ALA A 29 12.36 0.30 0.04
N ASP A 30 12.60 1.53 0.49
CA ASP A 30 11.74 2.17 1.48
C ASP A 30 10.40 2.53 0.82
N GLU A 31 9.33 2.52 1.61
CA GLU A 31 8.01 2.98 1.20
C GLU A 31 7.56 4.15 2.09
N ALA A 32 6.82 5.09 1.52
CA ALA A 32 6.19 6.15 2.25
C ALA A 32 4.79 6.44 1.73
N PHE A 33 3.91 6.90 2.61
CA PHE A 33 2.58 7.36 2.26
C PHE A 33 2.41 8.82 2.63
N TYR A 34 1.90 9.62 1.69
CA TYR A 34 1.29 10.91 1.99
C TYR A 34 -0.23 10.80 1.87
N VAL A 35 -0.96 11.08 2.94
CA VAL A 35 -2.42 10.92 2.96
C VAL A 35 -3.10 12.14 2.35
N LEU A 36 -3.73 11.95 1.20
CA LEU A 36 -4.44 13.01 0.47
C LEU A 36 -5.86 13.21 0.98
N SER A 37 -6.56 12.13 1.35
CA SER A 37 -7.86 12.17 2.03
C SER A 37 -8.16 10.84 2.74
N GLY A 38 -9.04 10.87 3.74
CA GLY A 38 -9.40 9.70 4.54
C GLY A 38 -8.41 9.42 5.67
N ALA A 39 -8.45 8.19 6.18
CA ALA A 39 -7.59 7.75 7.28
C ALA A 39 -7.15 6.29 7.09
N MET A 40 -5.98 5.98 7.62
CA MET A 40 -5.39 4.65 7.61
C MET A 40 -4.74 4.35 8.96
N ARG A 41 -4.74 3.07 9.32
CA ARG A 41 -3.93 2.52 10.41
C ARG A 41 -3.01 1.45 9.88
N GLY A 42 -1.83 1.34 10.44
CA GLY A 42 -0.86 0.36 10.00
C GLY A 42 0.07 -0.08 11.11
N VAL A 43 0.82 -1.12 10.77
CA VAL A 43 1.92 -1.66 11.57
C VAL A 43 3.22 -1.52 10.78
N CYS A 44 4.31 -1.26 11.49
CA CYS A 44 5.67 -1.35 10.96
C CYS A 44 6.58 -1.88 12.06
N GLY A 45 7.02 -3.14 11.93
CA GLY A 45 7.72 -3.82 13.00
C GLY A 45 6.85 -3.97 14.25
N ASP A 46 7.28 -3.40 15.37
CA ASP A 46 6.58 -3.40 16.65
C ASP A 46 5.70 -2.15 16.88
N GLN A 47 5.64 -1.25 15.90
CA GLN A 47 4.90 0.01 16.02
C GLN A 47 3.57 -0.03 15.29
N GLU A 48 2.50 0.31 16.00
CA GLU A 48 1.21 0.68 15.42
C GLU A 48 1.12 2.19 15.24
N TRP A 49 0.49 2.62 14.15
CA TRP A 49 0.31 4.02 13.83
C TRP A 49 -1.04 4.29 13.17
N ARG A 50 -1.51 5.53 13.30
CA ARG A 50 -2.69 6.06 12.61
C ARG A 50 -2.30 7.33 11.88
N ALA A 51 -2.71 7.44 10.62
CA ALA A 51 -2.44 8.59 9.77
C ALA A 51 -3.75 9.08 9.11
N THR A 52 -3.95 10.39 9.09
CA THR A 52 -5.09 11.06 8.45
C THR A 52 -4.59 12.06 7.42
N THR A 53 -5.50 12.68 6.66
CA THR A 53 -5.19 13.74 5.69
C THR A 53 -4.06 14.68 6.13
N GLY A 54 -3.07 14.86 5.26
CA GLY A 54 -1.88 15.70 5.49
C GLY A 54 -0.73 15.00 6.21
N ALA A 55 -0.93 13.79 6.75
CA ALA A 55 0.13 13.03 7.37
C ALA A 55 1.09 12.41 6.35
N PHE A 56 2.35 12.28 6.75
CA PHE A 56 3.38 11.54 6.05
C PHE A 56 3.84 10.35 6.92
N VAL A 57 3.86 9.15 6.35
CA VAL A 57 4.29 7.91 7.00
C VAL A 57 5.50 7.37 6.25
N TRP A 58 6.55 7.00 6.97
CA TRP A 58 7.75 6.37 6.41
C TRP A 58 7.86 4.92 6.90
N LEU A 59 8.09 3.99 5.99
CA LEU A 59 8.16 2.55 6.22
C LEU A 59 9.53 2.06 5.72
N PRO A 60 10.49 1.83 6.63
CA PRO A 60 11.84 1.43 6.26
C PRO A 60 11.90 0.09 5.52
N LEU A 61 12.83 -0.02 4.57
CA LEU A 61 13.10 -1.29 3.89
C LEU A 61 13.45 -2.41 4.89
N GLY A 62 13.09 -3.65 4.56
CA GLY A 62 13.38 -4.82 5.37
C GLY A 62 12.56 -4.96 6.66
N ILE A 63 11.68 -4.00 6.97
CA ILE A 63 10.79 -4.07 8.13
C ILE A 63 9.39 -4.49 7.67
N PRO A 64 8.82 -5.60 8.20
CA PRO A 64 7.45 -6.00 7.91
C PRO A 64 6.45 -4.90 8.24
N HIS A 65 5.58 -4.59 7.28
CA HIS A 65 4.55 -3.60 7.44
C HIS A 65 3.28 -3.93 6.65
N GLY A 66 2.20 -3.27 7.02
CA GLY A 66 0.90 -3.36 6.35
C GLY A 66 -0.06 -2.34 6.91
N TYR A 67 -1.10 -2.01 6.16
CA TYR A 67 -2.10 -1.02 6.59
C TYR A 67 -3.51 -1.41 6.18
N ALA A 68 -4.48 -0.79 6.87
CA ALA A 68 -5.89 -0.86 6.57
C ALA A 68 -6.48 0.54 6.49
N VAL A 69 -7.54 0.67 5.68
CA VAL A 69 -8.39 1.86 5.69
C VAL A 69 -9.10 1.97 7.04
N ASP A 70 -9.00 3.13 7.66
CA ASP A 70 -9.54 3.40 9.00
C ASP A 70 -10.78 4.30 8.93
N GLY A 71 -11.94 3.70 8.68
CA GLY A 71 -13.23 4.38 8.61
C GLY A 71 -14.07 3.95 7.41
N ASP A 72 -15.18 4.67 7.20
CA ASP A 72 -16.16 4.41 6.14
C ASP A 72 -15.95 5.27 4.87
N GLU A 73 -14.90 6.09 4.86
CA GLU A 73 -14.53 6.90 3.70
C GLU A 73 -13.43 6.23 2.87
N THR A 74 -13.41 6.49 1.56
CA THR A 74 -12.33 6.06 0.68
C THR A 74 -11.02 6.73 1.10
N LEU A 75 -9.99 5.92 1.33
CA LEU A 75 -8.63 6.39 1.55
C LEU A 75 -8.01 6.76 0.21
N ARG A 76 -7.35 7.93 0.16
CA ARG A 76 -6.55 8.37 -0.98
C ARG A 76 -5.15 8.70 -0.51
N THR A 77 -4.14 8.03 -1.06
CA THR A 77 -2.73 8.23 -0.69
C THR A 77 -1.85 8.41 -1.92
N LEU A 78 -0.73 9.09 -1.73
CA LEU A 78 0.42 8.97 -2.62
C LEU A 78 1.40 8.00 -1.97
N ALA A 79 1.54 6.81 -2.54
CA ALA A 79 2.61 5.89 -2.21
C ALA A 79 3.89 6.34 -2.94
N ILE A 80 5.01 6.35 -2.22
CA ILE A 80 6.32 6.78 -2.71
C ILE A 80 7.29 5.68 -2.36
N THR A 81 8.07 5.19 -3.33
CA THR A 81 9.14 4.22 -3.06
C THR A 81 10.50 4.76 -3.48
N VAL A 82 11.52 4.47 -2.66
CA VAL A 82 12.90 4.86 -2.90
C VAL A 82 13.80 3.64 -2.72
N PRO A 83 14.52 3.17 -3.74
CA PRO A 83 14.44 3.57 -5.15
C PRO A 83 13.10 3.23 -5.83
N ALA A 84 12.96 3.62 -7.10
CA ALA A 84 11.81 3.25 -7.92
C ALA A 84 11.73 1.73 -8.15
N GLY A 85 10.56 1.24 -8.58
CA GLY A 85 10.34 -0.16 -8.95
C GLY A 85 8.92 -0.62 -8.66
N PHE A 86 8.34 -0.10 -7.59
CA PHE A 86 6.99 -0.45 -7.15
C PHE A 86 5.90 -0.06 -8.15
N ASP A 87 6.08 1.02 -8.90
CA ASP A 87 5.19 1.39 -10.02
C ASP A 87 5.07 0.28 -11.06
N ARG A 88 6.18 -0.42 -11.35
CA ARG A 88 6.17 -1.56 -12.26
C ARG A 88 5.59 -2.81 -11.63
N PHE A 89 5.82 -3.01 -10.32
CA PHE A 89 5.12 -4.06 -9.56
C PHE A 89 3.60 -3.90 -9.69
N ILE A 90 3.06 -2.69 -9.52
CA ILE A 90 1.61 -2.44 -9.64
C ILE A 90 1.08 -2.75 -11.03
N VAL A 91 1.82 -2.38 -12.08
CA VAL A 91 1.42 -2.70 -13.46
C VAL A 91 1.41 -4.21 -13.72
N GLU A 92 2.38 -4.95 -13.18
CA GLU A 92 2.49 -6.40 -13.41
C GLU A 92 1.60 -7.23 -12.48
N ALA A 93 1.35 -6.76 -11.25
CA ALA A 93 0.49 -7.40 -10.26
C ALA A 93 -1.00 -7.14 -10.52
N GLY A 94 -1.32 -5.99 -11.12
CA GLY A 94 -2.69 -5.55 -11.38
C GLY A 94 -3.10 -5.66 -12.86
N GLU A 95 -4.20 -5.00 -13.19
CA GLU A 95 -4.71 -4.87 -14.55
C GLU A 95 -4.99 -3.39 -14.83
N PRO A 96 -4.88 -2.93 -16.09
CA PRO A 96 -5.27 -1.57 -16.44
C PRO A 96 -6.74 -1.31 -16.08
N ALA A 97 -6.99 -0.28 -15.27
CA ALA A 97 -8.34 0.16 -14.99
C ALA A 97 -9.00 0.76 -16.24
N GLY A 98 -10.27 0.43 -16.49
CA GLY A 98 -11.03 0.99 -17.61
C GLY A 98 -11.46 2.45 -17.40
N GLU A 99 -11.57 2.89 -16.14
CA GLU A 99 -11.95 4.25 -15.76
C GLU A 99 -11.21 4.70 -14.50
N ARG A 100 -11.25 6.00 -14.21
CA ARG A 100 -10.65 6.60 -13.00
C ARG A 100 -11.61 6.53 -11.82
N ALA A 101 -12.04 5.32 -11.47
CA ALA A 101 -12.89 5.04 -10.33
C ALA A 101 -12.47 3.73 -9.66
N LEU A 102 -12.95 3.50 -8.43
CA LEU A 102 -12.77 2.20 -7.78
C LEU A 102 -13.56 1.14 -8.56
N PRO A 103 -12.92 0.05 -9.02
CA PRO A 103 -13.65 -1.03 -9.65
C PRO A 103 -14.54 -1.76 -8.62
N PRO A 104 -15.56 -2.52 -9.07
CA PRO A 104 -16.25 -3.45 -8.20
C PRO A 104 -15.25 -4.37 -7.49
N PRO A 105 -15.48 -4.73 -6.21
CA PRO A 105 -14.57 -5.61 -5.49
C PRO A 105 -14.44 -6.97 -6.20
N THR A 106 -13.22 -7.34 -6.53
CA THR A 106 -12.87 -8.65 -7.06
C THR A 106 -11.91 -9.34 -6.09
N PRO A 107 -11.94 -10.68 -6.00
CA PRO A 107 -10.88 -11.40 -5.30
C PRO A 107 -9.52 -11.08 -5.91
N PRO A 108 -8.46 -10.91 -5.10
CA PRO A 108 -7.11 -10.69 -5.61
C PRO A 108 -6.60 -11.94 -6.35
N ASP A 109 -5.89 -11.73 -7.45
CA ASP A 109 -5.11 -12.76 -8.12
C ASP A 109 -3.81 -13.00 -7.34
N ILE A 110 -3.85 -14.00 -6.44
CA ILE A 110 -2.74 -14.31 -5.55
C ILE A 110 -1.51 -14.80 -6.32
N GLU A 111 -1.70 -15.61 -7.36
CA GLU A 111 -0.57 -16.13 -8.15
C GLU A 111 0.17 -14.99 -8.85
N LYS A 112 -0.56 -14.03 -9.42
CA LYS A 112 0.02 -12.86 -10.06
C LYS A 112 0.71 -11.93 -9.06
N LEU A 113 0.11 -11.71 -7.89
CA LEU A 113 0.72 -10.96 -6.80
C LEU A 113 2.04 -11.59 -6.33
N GLU A 114 2.06 -12.91 -6.14
CA GLU A 114 3.26 -13.65 -5.70
C GLU A 114 4.35 -13.64 -6.77
N ALA A 115 3.99 -13.86 -8.04
CA ALA A 115 4.94 -13.82 -9.15
C ALA A 115 5.59 -12.43 -9.31
N ALA A 116 4.78 -11.36 -9.24
CA ALA A 116 5.29 -10.00 -9.23
C ALA A 116 6.12 -9.73 -7.97
N GLY A 117 5.66 -10.16 -6.80
CA GLY A 117 6.35 -9.99 -5.52
C GLY A 117 7.75 -10.59 -5.56
N ALA A 118 7.89 -11.82 -6.07
CA ALA A 118 9.18 -12.49 -6.24
C ALA A 118 10.13 -11.69 -7.16
N LYS A 119 9.62 -11.15 -8.28
CA LYS A 119 10.40 -10.36 -9.24
C LYS A 119 10.83 -9.01 -8.68
N TYR A 120 9.95 -8.34 -7.93
CA TYR A 120 10.19 -7.01 -7.36
C TYR A 120 10.69 -7.01 -5.93
N ARG A 121 10.98 -8.20 -5.38
CA ARG A 121 11.54 -8.39 -4.03
C ARG A 121 10.61 -7.84 -2.94
N ILE A 122 9.31 -8.09 -3.11
CA ILE A 122 8.24 -7.80 -2.15
C ILE A 122 7.69 -9.14 -1.67
N GLU A 123 7.85 -9.42 -0.39
CA GLU A 123 7.49 -10.71 0.21
C GLU A 123 6.29 -10.54 1.14
N THR A 124 5.23 -11.31 0.89
CA THR A 124 4.12 -11.45 1.83
C THR A 124 4.54 -12.36 2.98
N VAL A 125 4.52 -11.86 4.21
CA VAL A 125 4.97 -12.56 5.42
C VAL A 125 3.84 -12.84 6.42
N GLY A 126 2.62 -12.42 6.10
CA GLY A 126 1.47 -12.66 6.96
C GLY A 126 0.13 -12.30 6.30
N PRO A 127 -0.98 -12.56 7.00
CA PRO A 127 -2.32 -12.21 6.50
C PRO A 127 -2.52 -10.70 6.44
N PRO A 128 -3.64 -10.23 5.86
CA PRO A 128 -4.07 -8.84 5.97
C PRO A 128 -4.11 -8.36 7.41
N VAL A 129 -3.60 -7.15 7.64
CA VAL A 129 -3.57 -6.55 8.97
C VAL A 129 -4.99 -6.31 9.48
N GLN A 130 -5.18 -6.52 10.78
CA GLN A 130 -6.47 -6.35 11.45
C GLN A 130 -6.28 -5.42 12.63
N PHE A 131 -7.19 -4.46 12.78
CA PHE A 131 -7.24 -3.56 13.92
C PHE A 131 -8.59 -3.69 14.58
N ALA A 132 -8.63 -3.54 15.90
CA ALA A 132 -9.90 -3.38 16.60
C ALA A 132 -10.65 -2.16 16.03
N SER A 133 -11.96 -2.33 15.80
CA SER A 133 -12.83 -1.25 15.35
C SER A 133 -12.74 -0.10 16.35
N THR A 134 -12.48 1.11 15.85
CA THR A 134 -12.60 2.31 16.69
C THR A 134 -14.09 2.49 16.98
N PRO A 135 -14.53 2.63 18.24
CA PRO A 135 -15.92 2.97 18.53
C PRO A 135 -16.27 4.26 17.80
N THR A 136 -17.38 4.26 17.07
CA THR A 136 -17.97 5.49 16.54
C THR A 136 -18.37 6.35 17.74
N ALA A 137 -17.87 7.58 17.80
CA ALA A 137 -18.24 8.55 18.83
C ALA A 137 -19.68 9.03 18.68
#